data_AF-A0A286RDR5-F1
#
_entry.id   AF-A0A286RDR5-F1
#
_cell.length_a   1.000
_cell.length_b   1.000
_cell.length_c   1.000
_cell.angle_alpha   90.00
_cell.angle_beta   90.00
_cell.angle_gamma   90.00
#
_symmetry.space_group_name_H-M   'P 1'
#
loop_
_entity.id
_entity.type
_entity.pdbx_description
1 polymer ?
#
loop_
_entity_poly.entity_id
_entity_poly.type
_entity_poly.pdbx_seq_one_letter_code
_entity_poly.pdbx_strand_id
1 'polypeptide(L)'
;MPRKAEKLGRGRKRCPGCGAINAARAVECKSCGYQFVKGGKPRASGKVGATATADDAAIQEVVNFIRQYGSVESARKVVEDVRQLLDKVGSMETIFKCFDLVSLIRENI
;
A
#
# COMPACT_ATOMS: atom_id res chain seq x y z
N MET A 1 2.43 -24.21 46.09
CA MET A 1 1.99 -25.29 45.18
C MET A 1 1.89 -24.76 43.74
N PRO A 2 2.93 -24.84 42.90
CA PRO A 2 2.79 -24.43 41.49
C PRO A 2 1.97 -25.50 40.74
N ARG A 3 0.76 -25.12 40.28
CA ARG A 3 -0.12 -26.04 39.54
C ARG A 3 0.52 -26.39 38.20
N LYS A 4 0.83 -27.68 38.02
CA LYS A 4 1.25 -28.31 36.75
C LYS A 4 0.42 -27.74 35.61
N ALA A 5 1.10 -27.31 34.54
CA ALA A 5 0.45 -26.95 33.29
C ALA A 5 -0.23 -28.21 32.72
N GLU A 6 -1.51 -28.41 33.05
CA GLU A 6 -2.37 -29.34 32.31
C GLU A 6 -2.25 -29.00 30.83
N LYS A 7 -1.86 -29.98 30.04
CA LYS A 7 -1.67 -29.84 28.59
C LYS A 7 -3.03 -29.51 27.98
N LEU A 8 -3.33 -28.22 27.84
CA LEU A 8 -4.45 -27.76 27.03
C LEU A 8 -4.26 -28.36 25.63
N GLY A 9 -5.24 -29.15 25.17
CA GLY A 9 -5.17 -29.80 23.87
C GLY A 9 -4.75 -28.83 22.76
N ARG A 10 -4.03 -29.32 21.75
CA ARG A 10 -3.51 -28.49 20.64
C ARG A 10 -4.66 -27.63 20.09
N GLY A 11 -4.61 -26.32 20.31
CA GLY A 11 -5.67 -25.40 19.88
C GLY A 11 -6.48 -24.73 20.99
N ARG A 12 -6.07 -24.81 22.27
CA ARG A 12 -6.67 -24.05 23.37
C ARG A 12 -5.61 -23.23 24.12
N LYS A 13 -6.01 -22.08 24.67
CA LYS A 13 -5.16 -21.19 25.48
C LYS A 13 -5.90 -20.74 26.73
N ARG A 14 -5.16 -20.47 27.80
CA ARG A 14 -5.72 -19.92 29.05
C ARG A 14 -5.75 -18.40 28.98
N CYS A 15 -6.86 -17.80 29.40
CA CYS A 15 -6.97 -16.36 29.54
C CYS A 15 -6.09 -15.86 30.71
N PRO A 16 -5.22 -14.86 30.51
CA PRO A 16 -4.45 -14.28 31.60
C PRO A 16 -5.32 -13.45 32.55
N GLY A 17 -6.41 -12.84 32.06
CA GLY A 17 -7.31 -12.02 32.89
C GLY A 17 -8.14 -12.83 33.91
N CYS A 18 -8.82 -13.90 33.47
CA CYS A 18 -9.74 -14.65 34.34
C CYS A 18 -9.42 -16.16 34.46
N GLY A 19 -8.37 -16.64 33.80
CA GLY A 19 -8.00 -18.07 33.84
C GLY A 19 -8.88 -19.00 33.00
N ALA A 20 -9.92 -18.52 32.31
CA ALA A 20 -10.80 -19.34 31.47
C ALA A 20 -10.07 -19.94 30.25
N ILE A 21 -10.49 -21.12 29.80
CA ILE A 21 -9.94 -21.79 28.62
C ILE A 21 -10.67 -21.32 27.37
N ASN A 22 -9.93 -20.75 26.41
CA ASN A 22 -10.45 -20.26 25.14
C ASN A 22 -9.78 -20.98 23.96
N ALA A 23 -10.37 -20.91 22.77
CA ALA A 23 -9.71 -21.42 21.56
C ALA A 23 -8.41 -20.65 21.30
N ALA A 24 -7.38 -21.32 20.78
CA ALA A 24 -6.08 -20.69 20.49
C ALA A 24 -6.21 -19.49 19.54
N ARG A 25 -7.16 -19.59 18.59
CA ARG A 25 -7.49 -18.53 17.62
C ARG A 25 -8.47 -17.47 18.15
N ALA A 26 -9.00 -17.61 19.36
CA ALA A 26 -9.92 -16.62 19.92
C ALA A 26 -9.22 -15.26 20.05
N VAL A 27 -9.87 -14.21 19.55
CA VAL A 27 -9.36 -12.83 19.65
C VAL A 27 -9.79 -12.18 20.97
N GLU A 28 -10.85 -12.70 21.59
CA GLU A 28 -11.38 -12.23 22.87
C GLU A 28 -11.71 -13.42 23.79
N CYS A 29 -11.60 -13.22 25.10
CA CYS A 29 -12.06 -14.16 26.10
C CYS A 29 -13.58 -14.07 26.27
N LYS A 30 -14.28 -15.18 26.01
CA LYS A 30 -15.75 -15.26 26.16
C LYS A 30 -16.27 -15.07 27.59
N SER A 31 -15.41 -15.17 28.59
CA SER A 31 -15.80 -15.10 30.00
C SER A 31 -15.57 -13.74 30.63
N CYS A 32 -14.61 -12.95 30.15
CA CYS A 32 -14.26 -11.67 30.77
C CYS A 32 -13.99 -10.53 29.78
N GLY A 33 -14.10 -10.78 28.47
CA GLY A 33 -13.83 -9.77 27.44
C GLY A 33 -12.35 -9.46 27.20
N TYR A 34 -11.42 -10.19 27.83
CA TYR A 34 -9.99 -9.95 27.63
C TYR A 34 -9.57 -10.13 26.17
N GLN A 35 -8.98 -9.10 25.57
CA GLN A 35 -8.51 -9.08 24.19
C GLN A 35 -7.15 -9.78 24.06
N PHE A 36 -7.12 -10.88 23.33
CA PHE A 36 -5.90 -11.60 23.01
C PHE A 36 -5.19 -10.94 21.81
N VAL A 37 -4.12 -10.19 22.08
CA VAL A 37 -3.20 -9.72 21.03
C VAL A 37 -2.65 -10.92 20.25
N LYS A 38 -2.91 -10.97 18.94
CA LYS A 38 -2.42 -12.02 18.04
C LYS A 38 -0.90 -11.90 17.91
N GLY A 39 -0.16 -12.64 18.71
CA GLY A 39 1.29 -12.88 18.53
C GLY A 39 1.61 -13.78 17.33
N GLY A 40 0.85 -13.68 16.25
CA GLY A 40 1.15 -14.39 15.01
C GLY A 40 2.16 -13.57 14.22
N LYS A 41 3.36 -14.13 14.00
CA LYS A 41 4.20 -13.68 12.87
C LYS A 41 3.28 -13.46 11.68
N PRO A 42 3.25 -12.26 11.08
CA PRO A 42 2.36 -12.00 9.97
C PRO A 42 2.67 -13.04 8.89
N ARG A 43 1.69 -13.90 8.59
CA ARG A 43 1.74 -14.66 7.34
C ARG A 43 1.69 -13.59 6.27
N ALA A 44 2.81 -13.42 5.57
CA ALA A 44 2.95 -12.56 4.42
C ALA A 44 1.98 -13.05 3.32
N SER A 45 0.72 -12.67 3.42
CA SER A 45 -0.05 -12.32 2.23
C SER A 45 0.49 -10.97 1.81
N GLY A 46 1.15 -10.94 0.66
CA GLY A 46 1.85 -9.78 0.12
C GLY A 46 1.00 -8.51 0.20
N LYS A 47 1.40 -7.63 1.12
CA LYS A 47 1.48 -6.20 0.86
C LYS A 47 2.91 -5.83 1.16
N VAL A 48 3.64 -5.54 0.09
CA VAL A 48 4.99 -4.99 0.11
C VAL A 48 5.05 -3.85 1.13
N GLY A 49 6.14 -3.87 1.89
CA GLY A 49 6.29 -3.16 3.14
C GLY A 49 6.03 -1.67 3.04
N ALA A 50 5.34 -1.17 4.07
CA ALA A 50 5.49 0.21 4.50
C ALA A 50 6.94 0.40 4.98
N THR A 51 7.80 0.90 4.08
CA THR A 51 9.01 1.64 4.46
C THR A 51 8.76 3.10 4.16
N ALA A 52 8.45 3.81 5.24
CA ALA A 52 8.72 5.22 5.56
C ALA A 52 8.97 6.24 4.43
N THR A 53 8.17 7.31 4.49
CA THR A 53 8.50 8.70 4.17
C THR A 53 8.93 9.03 2.74
N ALA A 54 7.97 9.00 1.84
CA ALA A 54 7.72 10.09 0.88
C ALA A 54 6.19 10.26 0.86
N ASP A 55 5.70 11.50 0.95
CA ASP A 55 4.28 11.87 1.03
C ASP A 55 3.34 10.81 0.46
N ASP A 56 2.57 10.16 1.33
CA ASP A 56 1.54 9.17 0.94
C ASP A 56 0.62 9.74 -0.15
N ALA A 57 0.42 11.06 -0.12
CA ALA A 57 -0.24 11.84 -1.17
C ALA A 57 0.50 11.81 -2.52
N ALA A 58 1.82 12.01 -2.56
CA ALA A 58 2.60 11.96 -3.79
C ALA A 58 2.60 10.56 -4.42
N ILE A 59 2.63 9.51 -3.59
CA ILE A 59 2.50 8.13 -4.06
C ILE A 59 1.10 7.92 -4.65
N GLN A 60 0.06 8.43 -4.01
CA GLN A 60 -1.30 8.33 -4.50
C GLN A 60 -1.50 9.05 -5.85
N GLU A 61 -0.85 10.19 -6.06
CA GLU A 61 -0.87 10.90 -7.34
C GLU A 61 -0.19 10.10 -8.46
N VAL A 62 0.95 9.46 -8.17
CA VAL A 62 1.61 8.56 -9.13
C VAL A 62 0.70 7.36 -9.47
N VAL A 63 -0.02 6.82 -8.48
CA VAL A 63 -0.99 5.74 -8.71
C VAL A 63 -2.15 6.21 -9.59
N ASN A 64 -2.66 7.41 -9.39
CA ASN A 64 -3.73 7.99 -10.21
C ASN A 64 -3.26 8.20 -11.66
N PHE A 65 -2.04 8.72 -11.84
CA PHE A 65 -1.41 8.84 -13.15
C PHE A 65 -1.29 7.47 -13.86
N ILE A 66 -0.78 6.44 -13.16
CA ILE A 66 -0.68 5.09 -13.73
C ILE A 66 -2.05 4.55 -14.17
N ARG A 67 -3.12 4.81 -13.40
CA ARG A 67 -4.48 4.40 -13.76
C ARG A 67 -4.97 5.08 -15.03
N GLN A 68 -4.66 6.36 -15.22
CA GLN A 68 -5.06 7.12 -16.42
C GLN A 68 -4.41 6.57 -17.70
N TYR A 69 -3.14 6.17 -17.63
CA TYR A 69 -2.39 5.64 -18.77
C TYR A 69 -2.47 4.10 -18.90
N GLY A 70 -3.25 3.44 -18.04
CA GLY A 70 -3.59 2.02 -18.09
C GLY A 70 -2.51 1.05 -17.60
N SER A 71 -1.21 1.41 -17.69
CA SER A 71 -0.10 0.59 -17.20
C SER A 71 1.07 1.43 -16.68
N VAL A 72 1.89 0.80 -15.82
CA VAL A 72 3.10 1.42 -15.27
C VAL A 72 4.12 1.73 -16.37
N GLU A 73 4.22 0.85 -17.37
CA GLU A 73 5.17 0.99 -18.48
C GLU A 73 4.81 2.17 -19.38
N SER A 74 3.53 2.32 -19.73
CA SER A 74 3.03 3.47 -20.49
C SER A 74 3.24 4.78 -19.74
N ALA A 75 2.89 4.81 -18.45
CA ALA A 75 3.10 5.96 -17.59
C ALA A 75 4.59 6.37 -17.52
N ARG A 76 5.49 5.39 -17.36
CA ARG A 76 6.93 5.63 -17.34
C ARG A 76 7.43 6.22 -18.66
N LYS A 77 6.95 5.68 -19.79
CA LYS A 77 7.33 6.16 -21.12
C LYS A 77 6.93 7.62 -21.33
N VAL A 78 5.71 7.98 -20.95
CA VAL A 78 5.23 9.38 -21.03
C VAL A 78 6.14 10.32 -20.24
N VAL A 79 6.52 9.95 -19.02
CA VAL A 79 7.44 10.76 -18.19
C VAL A 79 8.82 10.89 -18.85
N GLU A 80 9.32 9.81 -19.45
CA GLU A 80 10.60 9.83 -20.16
C GLU A 80 10.55 10.71 -21.42
N ASP A 81 9.49 10.62 -22.21
CA ASP A 81 9.28 11.43 -23.41
C ASP A 81 9.19 12.92 -23.05
N VAL A 82 8.47 13.27 -21.98
CA VAL A 82 8.41 14.66 -21.47
C VAL A 82 9.79 15.15 -21.03
N ARG A 83 10.57 14.31 -20.35
CA ARG A 83 11.93 14.66 -19.95
C ARG A 83 12.84 14.92 -21.16
N GLN A 84 12.75 14.06 -22.19
CA GLN A 84 13.52 14.24 -23.42
C GLN A 84 13.10 15.51 -24.19
N LEU A 85 11.80 15.82 -24.20
CA LEU A 85 11.29 17.06 -24.77
C LEU A 85 11.82 18.28 -24.01
N LEU A 86 11.86 18.22 -22.68
CA LEU A 86 12.42 19.30 -21.86
C LEU A 86 13.90 19.53 -22.12
N ASP A 87 14.68 18.47 -22.29
CA ASP A 87 16.10 18.58 -22.63
C ASP A 87 16.32 19.29 -23.98
N LYS A 88 15.46 19.04 -24.96
CA LYS A 88 15.54 19.63 -26.31
C LYS A 88 14.99 21.06 -26.39
N VAL A 89 13.88 21.32 -25.73
CA VAL A 89 13.10 22.57 -25.86
C VAL A 89 13.45 23.56 -24.74
N GLY A 90 14.03 23.09 -23.65
CA GLY A 90 14.54 23.89 -22.54
C GLY A 90 13.50 24.31 -21.50
N SER A 91 12.20 24.40 -21.84
CA SER A 91 11.16 24.75 -20.86
C SER A 91 9.79 24.11 -21.16
N MET A 92 9.00 23.88 -20.11
CA MET A 92 7.61 23.39 -20.25
C MET A 92 6.72 24.41 -20.98
N GLU A 93 6.90 25.72 -20.73
CA GLU A 93 6.09 26.76 -21.37
C GLU A 93 6.27 26.78 -22.89
N THR A 94 7.50 26.59 -23.36
CA THR A 94 7.79 26.51 -24.79
C THR A 94 7.21 25.25 -25.41
N ILE A 95 7.23 24.12 -24.69
CA ILE A 95 6.60 22.87 -25.15
C ILE A 95 5.10 23.08 -25.38
N PHE A 96 4.39 23.71 -24.43
CA PHE A 96 2.96 23.99 -24.60
C PHE A 96 2.69 24.91 -25.80
N LYS A 97 3.47 25.99 -25.95
CA LYS A 97 3.36 26.87 -27.13
C LYS A 97 3.57 26.10 -28.44
N CYS A 98 4.52 25.17 -28.48
CA CYS A 98 4.73 24.32 -29.65
C CYS A 98 3.52 23.40 -29.91
N PHE A 99 2.91 22.83 -28.87
CA PHE A 99 1.68 22.04 -29.03
C PHE A 99 0.50 22.88 -29.52
N ASP A 100 0.34 24.10 -29.02
CA ASP A 100 -0.70 25.04 -29.48
C ASP A 100 -0.50 25.38 -30.95
N LEU A 101 0.74 25.70 -31.37
CA LEU A 101 1.07 25.97 -32.77
C LEU A 101 0.79 24.77 -33.67
N VAL A 102 1.17 23.55 -33.26
CA VAL A 102 0.89 22.33 -34.02
C VAL A 102 -0.61 22.07 -34.13
N SER A 103 -1.37 22.31 -33.05
CA SER A 103 -2.83 22.19 -33.07
C SER A 103 -3.43 23.19 -34.05
N LEU A 104 -2.98 24.45 -34.02
CA LEU A 104 -3.41 25.49 -34.94
C LEU A 104 -3.11 25.14 -36.41
N ILE A 105 -1.94 24.56 -36.69
CA ILE A 105 -1.58 24.12 -38.04
C ILE A 105 -2.48 22.98 -38.50
N ARG A 106 -2.78 22.03 -37.61
CA ARG A 106 -3.62 20.87 -37.93
C ARG A 106 -5.10 21.25 -38.13
N GLU A 107 -5.58 22.29 -37.46
CA GLU A 107 -6.94 22.83 -37.67
C GLU A 107 -7.08 23.65 -38.96
N ASN A 108 -5.96 24.10 -39.54
CA ASN A 108 -5.92 24.92 -40.77
C ASN A 108 -5.49 24.15 -42.04
N ILE A 109 -5.32 22.83 -41.95
CA ILE A 109 -5.04 21.91 -43.08
C ILE A 109 -6.27 21.02 -43.30
#